data_AF-A0A9D9SFM3-F1
#
_entry.id   AF-A0A9D9SFM3-F1
#
_cell.length_a   1.000
_cell.length_b   1.000
_cell.length_c   1.000
_cell.angle_alpha   90.00
_cell.angle_beta   90.00
_cell.angle_gamma   90.00
#
_symmetry.space_group_name_H-M   'P 1'
#
loop_
_entity.id
_entity.type
_entity.pdbx_description
1 polymer ?
#
loop_
_entity_poly.entity_id
_entity_poly.type
_entity_poly.pdbx_seq_one_letter_code
_entity_poly.pdbx_strand_id
1 'polypeptide(L)'
;MWQARTKTDLIIEVWEKLDCENVGAAEIEAIETVIVAEYGEQARDSPMVIARLLADEGAELRHSEIMMLFVERQSDRPYDSSFRNILRLSDLR
;
A
#
# COMPACT_ATOMS: atom_id res chain seq x y z
N MET A 1 13.68 15.04 -11.91
CA MET A 1 12.65 14.63 -12.89
C MET A 1 12.82 13.15 -13.13
N TRP A 2 11.79 12.36 -12.82
CA TRP A 2 11.78 10.91 -13.01
C TRP A 2 11.89 10.55 -14.49
N GLN A 3 12.52 9.43 -14.81
CA GLN A 3 12.71 8.95 -16.19
C GLN A 3 11.67 7.89 -16.59
N ALA A 4 11.01 7.31 -15.60
CA ALA A 4 9.92 6.36 -15.75
C ALA A 4 8.86 6.83 -16.76
N ARG A 5 8.45 5.91 -17.64
CA ARG A 5 7.43 6.16 -18.67
C ARG A 5 6.07 5.62 -18.25
N THR A 6 6.06 4.62 -17.37
CA THR A 6 4.86 4.02 -16.79
C THR A 6 4.87 4.16 -15.26
N LYS A 7 3.70 3.99 -14.65
CA LYS A 7 3.56 4.00 -13.19
C LYS A 7 4.38 2.87 -12.53
N THR A 8 4.42 1.70 -13.16
CA THR A 8 5.23 0.56 -12.71
C THR A 8 6.71 0.92 -12.71
N ASP A 9 7.21 1.49 -13.80
CA ASP A 9 8.60 1.93 -13.89
C ASP A 9 8.90 3.00 -12.82
N LEU A 10 7.93 3.88 -12.52
CA LEU A 10 8.09 4.91 -11.50
C LEU A 10 8.19 4.30 -10.10
N ILE A 11 7.38 3.29 -9.79
CA ILE A 11 7.46 2.56 -8.52
C ILE A 11 8.85 1.97 -8.33
N ILE A 12 9.37 1.30 -9.36
CA ILE A 12 10.71 0.68 -9.35
C ILE A 12 11.80 1.76 -9.25
N GLU A 13 11.75 2.82 -10.07
CA GLU A 13 12.75 3.90 -10.05
C GLU A 13 12.79 4.62 -8.69
N VAL A 14 11.64 4.83 -8.05
CA VAL A 14 11.59 5.43 -6.71
C VAL A 14 12.21 4.50 -5.68
N TRP A 15 11.86 3.21 -5.72
CA TRP A 15 12.43 2.22 -4.82
C TRP A 15 13.95 2.12 -4.96
N GLU A 16 14.48 2.04 -6.19
CA GLU A 16 15.92 2.04 -6.45
C GLU A 16 16.61 3.29 -5.90
N LYS A 17 15.96 4.46 -5.95
CA LYS A 17 16.51 5.70 -5.36
C LYS A 17 16.40 5.79 -3.84
N LEU A 18 15.50 5.02 -3.22
CA LEU A 18 15.44 4.88 -1.77
C LEU A 18 16.60 4.01 -1.25
N ASP A 19 17.26 3.25 -2.14
CA ASP A 19 18.44 2.42 -1.85
C ASP A 19 18.19 1.46 -0.67
N CYS A 20 17.03 0.80 -0.67
CA CYS A 20 16.62 -0.11 0.39
C CYS A 20 16.29 -1.50 -0.14
N GLU A 21 16.99 -2.52 0.34
CA GLU A 21 16.70 -3.92 -0.01
C GLU A 21 15.45 -4.44 0.71
N ASN A 22 15.13 -3.84 1.87
CA ASN A 22 14.06 -4.25 2.75
C ASN A 22 12.98 -3.15 2.86
N VAL A 23 11.78 -3.44 2.37
CA VAL A 23 10.67 -2.50 2.18
C VAL A 23 9.57 -2.75 3.20
N GLY A 24 9.14 -1.71 3.90
CA GLY A 24 8.02 -1.74 4.85
C GLY A 24 7.07 -0.57 4.65
N ALA A 25 6.38 -0.14 5.70
CA ALA A 25 5.33 0.87 5.57
C ALA A 25 5.88 2.21 5.05
N ALA A 26 6.97 2.70 5.64
CA ALA A 26 7.55 4.00 5.30
C ALA A 26 7.98 4.10 3.83
N GLU A 27 8.58 3.04 3.29
CA GLU A 27 9.02 3.00 1.89
C GLU A 27 7.81 2.98 0.94
N ILE A 28 6.77 2.23 1.27
CA ILE A 28 5.52 2.22 0.50
C ILE A 28 4.89 3.62 0.50
N GLU A 29 4.84 4.31 1.63
CA GLU A 29 4.30 5.68 1.71
C GLU A 29 5.13 6.69 0.91
N ALA A 30 6.45 6.56 0.91
CA ALA A 30 7.33 7.39 0.09
C ALA A 30 7.05 7.19 -1.41
N ILE A 31 6.92 5.93 -1.84
CA ILE A 31 6.56 5.58 -3.22
C ILE A 31 5.19 6.15 -3.59
N GLU A 32 4.17 5.95 -2.74
CA GLU A 32 2.83 6.50 -2.96
C GLU A 32 2.84 8.02 -3.07
N THR A 33 3.63 8.72 -2.23
CA THR A 33 3.75 10.18 -2.27
C THR A 33 4.25 10.64 -3.63
N VAL A 34 5.24 9.95 -4.21
CA VAL A 34 5.75 10.25 -5.55
C VAL A 34 4.71 9.93 -6.63
N ILE A 35 4.02 8.79 -6.54
CA ILE A 35 2.95 8.43 -7.49
C ILE A 35 1.85 9.49 -7.48
N VAL A 36 1.40 9.93 -6.31
CA VAL A 36 0.35 10.94 -6.16
C VAL A 36 0.82 12.30 -6.71
N ALA A 37 2.08 12.66 -6.50
CA ALA A 37 2.63 13.89 -7.04
C ALA A 37 2.67 13.90 -8.59
N GLU A 38 2.97 12.75 -9.22
CA GLU A 38 3.11 12.65 -10.68
C GLU A 38 1.79 12.34 -11.40
N TYR A 39 0.92 11.50 -10.82
CA TYR A 39 -0.29 10.98 -11.46
C TYR A 39 -1.60 11.37 -10.78
N GLY A 40 -1.55 11.99 -9.59
CA GLY A 40 -2.71 12.40 -8.80
C GLY A 40 -3.21 11.31 -7.84
N GLU A 41 -4.13 11.72 -6.94
CA GLU A 41 -4.62 10.88 -5.84
C GLU A 41 -5.31 9.59 -6.31
N GLN A 42 -6.00 9.63 -7.45
CA GLN A 42 -6.68 8.49 -8.05
C GLN A 42 -5.71 7.38 -8.51
N ALA A 43 -4.43 7.68 -8.65
CA ALA A 43 -3.41 6.73 -9.06
C ALA A 43 -2.77 5.97 -7.88
N ARG A 44 -3.13 6.34 -6.64
CA ARG A 44 -2.65 5.68 -5.42
C ARG A 44 -3.18 4.25 -5.36
N ASP A 45 -2.32 3.28 -5.62
CA ASP A 45 -2.65 1.88 -5.49
C ASP A 45 -2.73 1.45 -4.02
N SER A 46 -3.30 0.28 -3.78
CA SER A 46 -3.22 -0.34 -2.45
C SER A 46 -1.76 -0.64 -2.07
N PRO A 47 -1.36 -0.46 -0.80
CA PRO A 47 -0.04 -0.87 -0.31
C PRO A 47 0.34 -2.30 -0.69
N MET A 48 -0.65 -3.21 -0.73
CA MET A 48 -0.45 -4.61 -1.11
C MET A 48 -0.08 -4.80 -2.59
N VAL A 49 -0.58 -3.94 -3.47
CA VAL A 49 -0.27 -4.01 -4.90
C VAL A 49 1.16 -3.54 -5.15
N ILE A 50 1.55 -2.43 -4.51
CA ILE A 50 2.92 -1.90 -4.59
C ILE A 50 3.92 -2.91 -4.00
N ALA A 51 3.62 -3.45 -2.82
CA ALA A 51 4.48 -4.43 -2.17
C ALA A 51 4.68 -5.70 -3.01
N ARG A 52 3.60 -6.21 -3.62
CA ARG A 52 3.70 -7.37 -4.53
C ARG A 52 4.61 -7.07 -5.71
N LEU A 53 4.43 -5.92 -6.36
CA LEU A 53 5.26 -5.52 -7.49
C LEU A 53 6.75 -5.48 -7.09
N LEU A 54 7.08 -4.88 -5.95
CA LEU A 54 8.46 -4.81 -5.47
C LEU A 54 9.03 -6.18 -5.11
N ALA A 55 8.22 -7.10 -4.56
CA ALA A 55 8.64 -8.47 -4.30
C ALA A 55 8.89 -9.26 -5.60
N ASP A 56 8.09 -9.03 -6.65
CA ASP A 56 8.30 -9.63 -7.96
C ASP A 56 9.64 -9.16 -8.59
N GLU A 57 10.10 -7.94 -8.25
CA GLU A 57 11.41 -7.38 -8.63
C GLU A 57 12.55 -7.73 -7.64
N GLY A 58 12.25 -8.46 -6.56
CA GLY A 58 13.25 -9.01 -5.63
C GLY A 58 13.42 -8.26 -4.30
N ALA A 59 12.57 -7.28 -3.98
CA ALA A 59 12.62 -6.62 -2.68
C ALA A 59 12.19 -7.55 -1.54
N GLU A 60 12.89 -7.48 -0.41
CA GLU A 60 12.44 -8.14 0.82
C GLU A 60 11.36 -7.30 1.50
N LEU A 61 10.29 -7.93 2.00
CA LEU A 61 9.15 -7.21 2.55
C LEU A 61 9.01 -7.38 4.07
N ARG A 62 8.81 -6.26 4.78
CA ARG A 62 8.28 -6.25 6.16
C ARG A 62 6.77 -6.39 6.13
N HIS A 63 6.33 -7.62 5.83
CA HIS A 63 4.91 -7.94 5.65
C HIS A 63 4.00 -7.46 6.79
N SER A 64 4.48 -7.49 8.04
CA SER A 64 3.74 -7.00 9.20
C SER A 64 3.41 -5.52 9.09
N GLU A 65 4.39 -4.68 8.75
CA GLU A 65 4.22 -3.23 8.58
C GLU A 65 3.28 -2.90 7.43
N ILE A 66 3.49 -3.54 6.29
CA ILE A 66 2.67 -3.32 5.08
C ILE A 66 1.22 -3.75 5.33
N MET A 67 1.01 -4.86 6.07
CA MET A 67 -0.32 -5.32 6.45
C MET A 67 -1.02 -4.35 7.41
N MET A 68 -0.31 -3.84 8.41
CA MET A 68 -0.87 -2.82 9.31
C MET A 68 -1.29 -1.57 8.53
N LEU A 69 -0.43 -1.07 7.65
CA LEU A 69 -0.71 0.09 6.79
C LEU A 69 -1.97 -0.12 5.94
N PHE A 70 -2.12 -1.30 5.35
CA PHE A 70 -3.29 -1.65 4.56
C PHE A 70 -4.56 -1.70 5.41
N VAL A 71 -4.51 -2.35 6.59
CA VAL A 71 -5.67 -2.48 7.49
C VAL A 71 -6.12 -1.11 7.97
N GLU A 72 -5.22 -0.26 8.44
CA GLU A 72 -5.53 1.10 8.93
C GLU A 72 -6.31 1.89 7.87
N ARG A 73 -5.85 1.85 6.62
CA ARG A 73 -6.48 2.59 5.51
C ARG A 73 -7.76 1.96 4.98
N GLN A 74 -7.96 0.66 5.14
CA GLN A 74 -9.24 0.02 4.81
C GLN A 74 -10.28 0.19 5.91
N SER A 75 -9.87 0.22 7.18
CA SER A 75 -10.79 0.45 8.30
C SER A 75 -11.41 1.85 8.30
N ASP A 76 -10.80 2.80 7.58
CA ASP A 76 -11.35 4.14 7.35
C ASP A 76 -12.49 4.18 6.31
N ARG A 77 -12.87 3.03 5.71
CA ARG A 77 -14.05 2.95 4.85
C ARG A 77 -15.32 2.86 5.70
N PRO A 78 -16.30 3.77 5.55
CA PRO A 78 -17.47 3.89 6.42
C PRO A 78 -18.42 2.67 6.45
N TYR A 79 -18.20 1.66 5.60
CA TYR A 79 -19.06 0.47 5.49
C TYR A 79 -18.64 -0.71 6.37
N ASP A 80 -17.43 -0.74 6.92
CA ASP A 80 -16.93 -1.93 7.63
C ASP A 80 -17.44 -2.02 9.09
N SER A 81 -17.80 -0.88 9.69
CA SER A 81 -18.43 -0.82 11.01
C SER A 81 -19.85 -1.41 11.03
N SER A 82 -20.55 -1.41 9.90
CA SER A 82 -21.92 -1.91 9.79
C SER A 82 -22.00 -3.44 9.88
N PHE A 83 -20.98 -4.17 9.42
CA PHE A 83 -20.97 -5.64 9.45
C PHE A 83 -20.54 -6.23 10.80
N ARG A 84 -19.76 -5.51 11.61
CA ARG A 84 -19.38 -5.98 12.96
C ARG A 84 -20.57 -6.12 13.91
N ASN A 85 -21.64 -5.33 13.72
CA ASN A 85 -22.83 -5.41 14.56
C ASN A 85 -23.80 -6.53 14.16
N ILE A 86 -23.77 -6.99 12.89
CA ILE A 86 -24.68 -8.03 12.39
C ILE A 86 -24.32 -9.42 12.91
N LEU A 87 -23.04 -9.65 13.25
CA LEU A 87 -22.54 -10.94 13.73
C LEU A 87 -22.53 -11.08 15.27
N ARG A 88 -23.18 -10.18 16.01
CA ARG A 88 -23.45 -10.41 17.44
C ARG A 88 -24.52 -11.50 17.58
N LEU A 89 -24.07 -12.76 17.50
CA LEU A 89 -24.80 -14.00 17.82
C LEU A 89 -25.28 -14.09 19.29
N SER A 90 -25.12 -13.01 20.07
CA SER A 90 -25.50 -12.93 21.48
C SER A 90 -27.02 -12.88 21.72
N ASP A 91 -27.82 -12.55 20.69
CA ASP A 91 -29.27 -12.40 20.80
C ASP A 91 -30.07 -13.62 20.29
N LEU A 92 -29.41 -14.73 19.96
CA LEU A 92 -30.06 -15.99 19.55
C LEU A 92 -30.22 -16.98 20.71
N ARG A 93 -30.63 -16.50 21.89
CA ARG A 93 -30.99 -17.36 23.03
C ARG A 93 -32.48 -17.30 23.34
#